data_AF-A0A821JM09-F1
#
_entry.id   AF-A0A821JM09-F1
#
_cell.length_a   1.000
_cell.length_b   1.000
_cell.length_c   1.000
_cell.angle_alpha   90.00
_cell.angle_beta   90.00
_cell.angle_gamma   90.00
#
_symmetry.space_group_name_H-M   'P 1'
#
loop_
_entity.id
_entity.type
_entity.pdbx_description
1 polymer ?
#
loop_
_entity_poly.entity_id
_entity_poly.type
_entity_poly.pdbx_seq_one_letter_code
_entity_poly.pdbx_strand_id
1 'polypeptide(L)'
;MGRKRDNSNSTSPVDQYRKELGRQEKKVVTERRREIKRLKSEQETVSYWKMFPKTLLTRLLNIQYPIIQAPMSPLTTPELVANVSNAGGMGTIAAARMTSEQLKNEINHVRSLTDKPFGVNLFIPPRQTEILPQAIDSVRKQLKELLFDKRLNNCNIDIDSLPVELSKDIFSEQIEVVLNEKVPVLSFTFGYLSDNIVKKCKQLGIRLIGTATTAKEAIFLKEQGCDAICLQGSEAGGHRGSFLTNDIETIELSTIGLQSLLSQTTQFIDPTSYPLIAAGGIMDGLGLANMLTSGASAVQMGTRFLTCHESIKLVPEVHRKLLLEAKNDINKLRPTVLTRAYTGKPARGIQTAITDFFRASENKEKVILPWQIQSQLVLPLCKFATETKQVDFMQLWAGQNYARCENQSAVAIVNQVIEQARDALKY
;
A
#
# COMPACT_ATOMS: atom_id res chain seq x y z
N MET A 1 -87.77 -62.88 -10.99
CA MET A 1 -87.21 -62.34 -9.74
C MET A 1 -85.79 -62.87 -9.57
N GLY A 2 -84.79 -62.00 -9.52
CA GLY A 2 -83.38 -62.37 -9.32
C GLY A 2 -82.57 -61.15 -8.89
N ARG A 3 -81.95 -61.23 -7.71
CA ARG A 3 -81.43 -60.13 -6.86
C ARG A 3 -80.26 -59.35 -7.49
N LYS A 4 -80.33 -58.01 -7.45
CA LYS A 4 -79.16 -57.11 -7.56
C LYS A 4 -78.44 -57.04 -6.20
N ARG A 5 -77.12 -57.18 -6.18
CA ARG A 5 -76.25 -56.89 -5.03
C ARG A 5 -75.62 -55.51 -5.22
N ASP A 6 -75.93 -54.59 -4.31
CA ASP A 6 -75.19 -53.34 -4.16
C ASP A 6 -73.99 -53.56 -3.24
N ASN A 7 -72.79 -53.33 -3.76
CA ASN A 7 -71.55 -53.26 -2.98
C ASN A 7 -71.33 -51.79 -2.56
N SER A 8 -71.68 -51.45 -1.32
CA SER A 8 -71.28 -50.17 -0.71
C SER A 8 -69.99 -50.40 0.10
N ASN A 9 -68.86 -49.98 -0.47
CA ASN A 9 -67.58 -49.88 0.24
C ASN A 9 -67.62 -48.65 1.18
N SER A 10 -68.07 -48.82 2.42
CA SER A 10 -67.96 -47.78 3.46
C SER A 10 -66.55 -47.79 4.06
N THR A 11 -65.70 -46.84 3.64
CA THR A 11 -64.40 -46.62 4.31
C THR A 11 -64.63 -46.16 5.75
N SER A 12 -63.97 -46.82 6.71
CA SER A 12 -64.05 -46.48 8.13
C SER A 12 -63.69 -45.01 8.40
N PRO A 13 -64.36 -44.32 9.34
CA PRO A 13 -63.99 -42.97 9.77
C PRO A 13 -62.50 -42.83 10.16
N VAL A 14 -61.89 -43.91 10.66
CA VAL A 14 -60.46 -43.96 11.01
C VAL A 14 -59.57 -43.91 9.76
N ASP A 15 -59.99 -44.51 8.65
CA ASP A 15 -59.25 -44.50 7.39
C ASP A 15 -59.37 -43.16 6.65
N GLN A 16 -60.50 -42.47 6.80
CA GLN A 16 -60.64 -41.08 6.33
C GLN A 16 -59.74 -40.14 7.11
N TYR A 17 -59.73 -40.25 8.45
CA TYR A 17 -58.87 -39.43 9.31
C TYR A 17 -57.38 -39.63 9.02
N ARG A 18 -56.92 -40.88 8.84
CA ARG A 18 -55.53 -41.19 8.45
C ARG A 18 -55.16 -40.62 7.08
N LYS A 19 -56.08 -40.65 6.11
CA LYS A 19 -55.86 -40.05 4.78
C LYS A 19 -55.77 -38.52 4.84
N GLU A 20 -56.56 -37.87 5.69
CA GLU A 20 -56.51 -36.43 5.90
C GLU A 20 -55.21 -36.01 6.59
N LEU A 21 -54.78 -36.73 7.64
CA LEU A 21 -53.50 -36.47 8.32
C LEU A 21 -52.33 -36.58 7.33
N GLY A 22 -52.28 -37.65 6.52
CA GLY A 22 -51.22 -37.83 5.53
C GLY A 22 -51.24 -36.80 4.40
N ARG A 23 -52.40 -36.19 4.09
CA ARG A 23 -52.50 -35.05 3.16
C ARG A 23 -51.98 -33.76 3.78
N GLN A 24 -52.29 -33.50 5.05
CA GLN A 24 -51.78 -32.34 5.78
C GLN A 24 -50.26 -32.39 5.95
N GLU A 25 -49.70 -33.53 6.34
CA GLU A 25 -48.25 -33.72 6.46
C GLU A 25 -47.52 -33.51 5.12
N LYS A 26 -48.05 -34.07 4.02
CA LYS A 26 -47.49 -33.86 2.68
C LYS A 26 -47.53 -32.40 2.25
N LYS A 27 -48.58 -31.66 2.63
CA LYS A 27 -48.71 -30.22 2.33
C LYS A 27 -47.65 -29.41 3.07
N VAL A 28 -47.47 -29.66 4.37
CA VAL A 28 -46.44 -29.01 5.21
C VAL A 28 -45.03 -29.30 4.69
N VAL A 29 -44.72 -30.55 4.34
CA VAL A 29 -43.40 -30.91 3.78
C VAL A 29 -43.16 -30.24 2.43
N THR A 30 -44.20 -30.10 1.60
CA THR A 30 -44.09 -29.45 0.29
C THR A 30 -43.89 -27.94 0.41
N GLU A 31 -44.61 -27.28 1.32
CA GLU A 31 -44.42 -25.86 1.63
C GLU A 31 -43.01 -25.60 2.18
N ARG A 32 -42.53 -26.42 3.11
CA ARG A 32 -41.18 -26.29 3.68
C ARG A 32 -40.07 -26.52 2.64
N ARG A 33 -40.26 -27.42 1.68
CA ARG A 33 -39.34 -27.60 0.54
C ARG A 33 -39.34 -26.40 -0.41
N ARG A 34 -40.49 -25.75 -0.63
CA ARG A 34 -40.59 -24.52 -1.43
C ARG A 34 -39.93 -23.35 -0.73
N GLU A 35 -40.13 -23.21 0.57
CA GLU A 35 -39.46 -22.21 1.43
C GLU A 35 -37.93 -22.35 1.35
N ILE A 36 -37.41 -23.57 1.54
CA ILE A 36 -35.96 -23.84 1.46
C ILE A 36 -35.42 -23.54 0.06
N LYS A 37 -36.16 -23.87 -1.01
CA LYS A 37 -35.75 -23.57 -2.38
C LYS A 37 -35.76 -22.07 -2.65
N ARG A 38 -36.74 -21.33 -2.11
CA ARG A 38 -36.82 -19.87 -2.19
C ARG A 38 -35.66 -19.21 -1.44
N LEU A 39 -35.39 -19.62 -0.21
CA LEU A 39 -34.28 -19.13 0.61
C LEU A 39 -32.91 -19.41 -0.04
N LYS A 40 -32.74 -20.59 -0.65
CA LYS A 40 -31.53 -20.91 -1.45
C LYS A 40 -31.41 -20.04 -2.69
N SER A 41 -32.50 -19.82 -3.43
CA SER A 41 -32.48 -18.93 -4.59
C SER A 41 -32.25 -17.47 -4.18
N GLU A 42 -32.79 -17.02 -3.05
CA GLU A 42 -32.55 -15.68 -2.50
C GLU A 42 -31.09 -15.54 -2.05
N GLN A 43 -30.49 -16.56 -1.43
CA GLN A 43 -29.05 -16.60 -1.13
C GLN A 43 -28.17 -16.56 -2.39
N GLU A 44 -28.53 -17.34 -3.43
CA GLU A 44 -27.80 -17.37 -4.71
C GLU A 44 -27.95 -16.04 -5.49
N THR A 45 -29.14 -15.43 -5.45
CA THR A 45 -29.40 -14.14 -6.09
C THR A 45 -28.69 -13.00 -5.35
N VAL A 46 -28.68 -13.01 -4.01
CA VAL A 46 -27.89 -12.09 -3.19
C VAL A 46 -26.38 -12.29 -3.38
N SER A 47 -25.93 -13.50 -3.72
CA SER A 47 -24.51 -13.79 -4.01
C SER A 47 -24.05 -13.16 -5.34
N TYR A 48 -24.91 -13.08 -6.35
CA TYR A 48 -24.54 -12.56 -7.68
C TYR A 48 -24.41 -11.02 -7.72
N TRP A 49 -25.12 -10.31 -6.82
CA TRP A 49 -25.00 -8.85 -6.64
C TRP A 49 -23.90 -8.43 -5.65
N LYS A 50 -23.15 -9.38 -5.05
CA LYS A 50 -22.16 -9.09 -3.98
C LYS A 50 -20.69 -9.03 -4.41
N MET A 51 -20.35 -9.34 -5.67
CA MET A 51 -18.96 -9.27 -6.12
C MET A 51 -18.57 -7.87 -6.57
N PHE A 52 -17.50 -7.33 -5.97
CA PHE A 52 -16.89 -6.08 -6.44
C PHE A 52 -16.44 -6.25 -7.90
N PRO A 53 -16.67 -5.27 -8.79
CA PRO A 53 -16.36 -5.43 -10.22
C PRO A 53 -14.87 -5.69 -10.46
N LYS A 54 -14.58 -6.60 -11.40
CA LYS A 54 -13.20 -6.88 -11.83
C LYS A 54 -12.66 -5.70 -12.64
N THR A 55 -11.61 -5.06 -12.16
CA THR A 55 -10.80 -4.06 -12.89
C THR A 55 -9.72 -4.72 -13.75
N LEU A 56 -9.06 -3.98 -14.65
CA LEU A 56 -7.92 -4.51 -15.41
C LEU A 56 -6.83 -5.08 -14.49
N LEU A 57 -6.53 -4.37 -13.40
CA LEU A 57 -5.48 -4.80 -12.47
C LEU A 57 -5.85 -6.08 -11.73
N THR A 58 -7.09 -6.21 -11.25
CA THR A 58 -7.54 -7.44 -10.57
C THR A 58 -7.41 -8.67 -11.47
N ARG A 59 -7.66 -8.52 -12.77
CA ARG A 59 -7.47 -9.58 -13.77
C ARG A 59 -5.98 -9.85 -14.03
N LEU A 60 -5.18 -8.80 -14.19
CA LEU A 60 -3.74 -8.91 -14.46
C LEU A 60 -3.01 -9.65 -13.33
N LEU A 61 -3.33 -9.32 -12.08
CA LEU A 61 -2.64 -9.82 -10.89
C LEU A 61 -3.33 -11.02 -10.23
N ASN A 62 -4.49 -11.43 -10.74
CA ASN A 62 -5.32 -12.49 -10.16
C ASN A 62 -5.66 -12.25 -8.67
N ILE A 63 -6.03 -11.02 -8.34
CA ILE A 63 -6.50 -10.62 -7.00
C ILE A 63 -7.99 -10.28 -7.03
N GLN A 64 -8.65 -10.32 -5.88
CA GLN A 64 -10.11 -10.14 -5.78
C GLN A 64 -10.49 -8.65 -5.76
N TYR A 65 -9.70 -7.83 -5.07
CA TYR A 65 -10.01 -6.44 -4.81
C TYR A 65 -8.90 -5.52 -5.34
N PRO A 66 -9.25 -4.34 -5.87
CA PRO A 66 -8.29 -3.40 -6.45
C PRO A 66 -7.59 -2.57 -5.37
N ILE A 67 -7.04 -3.24 -4.35
CA ILE A 67 -6.33 -2.65 -3.22
C ILE A 67 -4.94 -3.27 -3.14
N ILE A 68 -3.92 -2.42 -3.16
CA ILE A 68 -2.53 -2.78 -2.93
C ILE A 68 -2.09 -2.14 -1.61
N GLN A 69 -1.53 -2.93 -0.70
CA GLN A 69 -0.82 -2.39 0.45
C GLN A 69 0.58 -1.94 -0.02
N ALA A 70 0.90 -0.67 0.21
CA ALA A 70 2.15 -0.07 -0.26
C ALA A 70 3.35 -0.63 0.50
N PRO A 71 4.48 -0.90 -0.15
CA PRO A 71 5.72 -1.30 0.52
C PRO A 71 6.25 -0.14 1.38
N MET A 72 6.25 -0.30 2.70
CA MET A 72 6.67 0.73 3.67
C MET A 72 7.92 0.23 4.41
N SER A 73 9.12 0.38 3.85
CA SER A 73 10.36 -0.08 4.52
C SER A 73 10.74 0.86 5.69
N PRO A 74 11.00 0.36 6.92
CA PRO A 74 11.02 -1.04 7.37
C PRO A 74 9.73 -1.48 8.10
N LEU A 75 8.64 -0.74 7.97
CA LEU A 75 7.36 -0.92 8.67
C LEU A 75 6.41 -1.95 8.02
N THR A 76 6.90 -2.76 7.09
CA THR A 76 6.13 -3.83 6.45
C THR A 76 6.60 -5.17 6.98
N THR A 77 5.66 -5.99 7.44
CA THR A 77 5.89 -7.32 7.99
C THR A 77 5.32 -8.41 7.06
N PRO A 78 5.81 -9.65 7.12
CA PRO A 78 5.21 -10.79 6.41
C PRO A 78 3.72 -10.98 6.70
N GLU A 79 3.30 -10.79 7.95
CA GLU A 79 1.91 -10.94 8.40
C GLU A 79 0.99 -9.90 7.74
N LEU A 80 1.43 -8.64 7.66
CA LEU A 80 0.73 -7.59 6.92
C LEU A 80 0.56 -7.98 5.45
N VAL A 81 1.64 -8.41 4.80
CA VAL A 81 1.61 -8.81 3.39
C VAL A 81 0.62 -9.96 3.18
N ALA A 82 0.74 -11.02 3.97
CA ALA A 82 -0.12 -12.19 3.87
C ALA A 82 -1.58 -11.87 4.19
N ASN A 83 -1.87 -11.07 5.21
CA ASN A 83 -3.24 -10.75 5.60
C ASN A 83 -3.96 -9.88 4.57
N VAL A 84 -3.26 -8.95 3.92
CA VAL A 84 -3.84 -8.17 2.81
C VAL A 84 -4.14 -9.07 1.61
N SER A 85 -3.21 -9.96 1.25
CA SER A 85 -3.41 -10.91 0.15
C SER A 85 -4.53 -11.92 0.44
N ASN A 86 -4.61 -12.44 1.67
CA ASN A 86 -5.70 -13.33 2.12
C ASN A 86 -7.07 -12.62 2.14
N ALA A 87 -7.11 -11.33 2.46
CA ALA A 87 -8.33 -10.52 2.39
C ALA A 87 -8.76 -10.18 0.95
N GLY A 88 -7.96 -10.56 -0.06
CA GLY A 88 -8.30 -10.40 -1.48
C GLY A 88 -7.64 -9.21 -2.17
N GLY A 89 -6.88 -8.38 -1.45
CA GLY A 89 -6.00 -7.37 -2.06
C GLY A 89 -4.65 -7.96 -2.48
N MET A 90 -3.64 -7.10 -2.63
CA MET A 90 -2.25 -7.51 -2.80
C MET A 90 -1.37 -6.89 -1.71
N GLY A 91 -0.79 -7.72 -0.84
CA GLY A 91 0.31 -7.32 0.02
C GLY A 91 1.61 -7.13 -0.77
N THR A 92 2.48 -6.23 -0.31
CA THR A 92 3.77 -5.97 -0.98
C THR A 92 4.91 -5.92 0.02
N ILE A 93 5.90 -6.83 -0.12
CA ILE A 93 7.13 -6.84 0.66
C ILE A 93 7.95 -5.57 0.36
N ALA A 94 8.44 -4.89 1.39
CA ALA A 94 9.29 -3.70 1.27
C ALA A 94 10.79 -4.06 1.36
N ALA A 95 11.34 -4.59 0.26
CA ALA A 95 12.65 -5.23 0.23
C ALA A 95 13.84 -4.30 -0.03
N ALA A 96 13.61 -3.00 -0.19
CA ALA A 96 14.63 -2.01 -0.58
C ALA A 96 15.95 -2.02 0.22
N ARG A 97 15.95 -2.49 1.47
CA ARG A 97 17.14 -2.55 2.36
C ARG A 97 17.52 -3.97 2.80
N MET A 98 16.88 -4.99 2.23
CA MET A 98 17.13 -6.38 2.60
C MET A 98 18.30 -6.93 1.80
N THR A 99 19.20 -7.67 2.44
CA THR A 99 20.17 -8.51 1.72
C THR A 99 19.43 -9.58 0.91
N SER A 100 20.12 -10.24 -0.03
CA SER A 100 19.58 -11.37 -0.78
C SER A 100 19.06 -12.49 0.13
N GLU A 101 19.78 -12.82 1.20
CA GLU A 101 19.35 -13.80 2.21
C GLU A 101 18.09 -13.34 2.96
N GLN A 102 18.05 -12.09 3.43
CA GLN A 102 16.89 -11.54 4.13
C GLN A 102 15.65 -11.54 3.22
N LEU A 103 15.81 -11.12 1.96
CA LEU A 103 14.74 -11.12 0.98
C LEU A 103 14.19 -12.53 0.73
N LYS A 104 15.07 -13.51 0.56
CA LYS A 104 14.67 -14.91 0.37
C LYS A 104 13.89 -15.43 1.57
N ASN A 105 14.36 -15.16 2.78
CA ASN A 105 13.68 -15.56 4.01
C ASN A 105 12.31 -14.88 4.15
N GLU A 106 12.22 -13.59 3.84
CA GLU A 106 10.99 -12.83 3.87
C GLU A 106 9.94 -13.38 2.88
N ILE A 107 10.36 -13.68 1.64
CA ILE A 107 9.52 -14.31 0.61
C ILE A 107 8.98 -15.66 1.09
N ASN A 108 9.84 -16.50 1.66
CA ASN A 108 9.45 -17.80 2.17
C ASN A 108 8.50 -17.69 3.37
N HIS A 109 8.71 -16.71 4.24
CA HIS A 109 7.81 -16.47 5.36
C HIS A 109 6.42 -16.04 4.87
N VAL A 110 6.31 -15.09 3.92
CA VAL A 110 5.02 -14.71 3.33
C VAL A 110 4.32 -15.92 2.70
N ARG A 111 5.04 -16.76 1.94
CA ARG A 111 4.48 -17.99 1.35
C ARG A 111 3.98 -19.00 2.37
N SER A 112 4.59 -19.06 3.56
CA SER A 112 4.09 -19.92 4.63
C SER A 112 2.76 -19.44 5.23
N LEU A 113 2.40 -18.16 5.00
CA LEU A 113 1.20 -17.52 5.55
C LEU A 113 0.09 -17.32 4.49
N THR A 114 0.40 -17.41 3.20
CA THR A 114 -0.59 -17.24 2.13
C THR A 114 -0.20 -17.95 0.82
N ASP A 115 -1.21 -18.52 0.16
CA ASP A 115 -1.12 -19.01 -1.21
C ASP A 115 -1.61 -17.96 -2.24
N LYS A 116 -1.95 -16.74 -1.78
CA LYS A 116 -2.46 -15.66 -2.64
C LYS A 116 -1.32 -14.82 -3.23
N PRO A 117 -1.53 -14.16 -4.38
CA PRO A 117 -0.50 -13.29 -4.97
C PRO A 117 -0.04 -12.17 -4.03
N PHE A 118 1.25 -11.88 -4.05
CA PHE A 118 1.88 -10.75 -3.35
C PHE A 118 2.98 -10.15 -4.23
N GLY A 119 3.41 -8.93 -3.90
CA GLY A 119 4.50 -8.25 -4.57
C GLY A 119 5.79 -8.17 -3.76
N VAL A 120 6.89 -7.96 -4.44
CA VAL A 120 8.17 -7.51 -3.87
C VAL A 120 8.49 -6.12 -4.42
N ASN A 121 8.88 -5.18 -3.58
CA ASN A 121 9.34 -3.86 -4.00
C ASN A 121 10.84 -3.66 -3.78
N LEU A 122 11.52 -3.23 -4.85
CA LEU A 122 12.93 -2.87 -4.82
C LEU A 122 13.14 -1.39 -5.17
N PHE A 123 14.20 -0.80 -4.64
CA PHE A 123 14.65 0.52 -5.08
C PHE A 123 15.69 0.36 -6.18
N ILE A 124 15.54 1.15 -7.24
CA ILE A 124 16.60 1.29 -8.25
C ILE A 124 17.70 2.17 -7.63
N PRO A 125 18.96 1.70 -7.60
CA PRO A 125 20.05 2.46 -7.02
C PRO A 125 20.27 3.77 -7.80
N PRO A 126 20.66 4.86 -7.11
CA PRO A 126 20.93 6.12 -7.79
C PRO A 126 22.21 6.01 -8.63
N ARG A 127 22.35 6.91 -9.62
CA ARG A 127 23.65 7.11 -10.26
C ARG A 127 24.63 7.69 -9.22
N GLN A 128 25.84 7.12 -9.16
CA GLN A 128 26.87 7.62 -8.25
C GLN A 128 27.18 9.08 -8.56
N THR A 129 27.25 9.90 -7.52
CA THR A 129 27.63 11.31 -7.60
C THR A 129 28.84 11.51 -6.71
N GLU A 130 29.85 12.25 -7.19
CA GLU A 130 30.99 12.64 -6.36
C GLU A 130 30.54 13.59 -5.25
N ILE A 131 31.16 13.45 -4.08
CA ILE A 131 30.81 14.25 -2.89
C ILE A 131 32.05 14.92 -2.36
N LEU A 132 31.97 16.25 -2.29
CA LEU A 132 33.05 17.06 -1.74
C LEU A 132 33.10 16.89 -0.21
N PRO A 133 34.27 16.61 0.39
CA PRO A 133 34.43 16.50 1.84
C PRO A 133 33.87 17.72 2.62
N GLN A 134 34.01 18.93 2.06
CA GLN A 134 33.49 20.15 2.68
C GLN A 134 31.96 20.15 2.84
N ALA A 135 31.24 19.48 1.93
CA ALA A 135 29.79 19.35 2.03
C ALA A 135 29.39 18.44 3.20
N ILE A 136 30.17 17.39 3.47
CA ILE A 136 29.98 16.50 4.63
C ILE A 136 30.19 17.28 5.92
N ASP A 137 31.29 18.03 6.02
CA ASP A 137 31.60 18.83 7.21
C ASP A 137 30.56 19.93 7.45
N SER A 138 30.02 20.52 6.38
CA SER A 138 28.90 21.46 6.48
C SER A 138 27.65 20.81 7.09
N VAL A 139 27.28 19.59 6.66
CA VAL A 139 26.16 18.86 7.29
C VAL A 139 26.44 18.51 8.74
N ARG A 140 27.65 18.06 9.09
CA ARG A 140 28.02 17.81 10.49
C ARG A 140 27.87 19.06 11.36
N LYS A 141 28.37 20.21 10.90
CA LYS A 141 28.22 21.50 11.59
C LYS A 141 26.75 21.88 11.76
N GLN A 142 25.96 21.78 10.69
CA GLN A 142 24.52 22.06 10.70
C GLN A 142 23.76 21.16 11.69
N LEU A 143 24.11 19.88 11.81
CA LEU A 143 23.49 18.99 12.79
C LEU A 143 23.84 19.38 14.23
N LYS A 144 25.09 19.75 14.51
CA LYS A 144 25.49 20.27 15.83
C LYS A 144 24.76 21.56 16.19
N GLU A 145 24.61 22.48 15.23
CA GLU A 145 23.81 23.71 15.41
C GLU A 145 22.35 23.39 15.77
N LEU A 146 21.72 22.45 15.06
CA LEU A 146 20.35 22.02 15.32
C LEU A 146 20.19 21.41 16.72
N LEU A 147 21.12 20.53 17.11
CA LEU A 147 21.12 19.90 18.43
C LEU A 147 21.22 20.94 19.55
N PHE A 148 22.05 21.96 19.38
CA PHE A 148 22.21 23.07 20.31
C PHE A 148 20.95 23.95 20.37
N ASP A 149 20.43 24.41 19.23
CA ASP A 149 19.25 25.30 19.15
C ASP A 149 18.01 24.68 19.81
N LYS A 150 17.76 23.40 19.51
CA LYS A 150 16.58 22.69 20.02
C LYS A 150 16.81 22.01 21.36
N ARG A 151 17.97 22.26 22.00
CA ARG A 151 18.32 21.76 23.34
C ARG A 151 18.06 20.26 23.48
N LEU A 152 18.51 19.47 22.51
CA LEU A 152 18.43 18.01 22.63
C LEU A 152 19.46 17.53 23.66
N ASN A 153 19.11 17.70 24.93
CA ASN A 153 19.94 17.35 26.06
C ASN A 153 20.18 15.82 26.05
N ASN A 154 21.41 15.40 26.33
CA ASN A 154 21.83 14.00 26.42
C ASN A 154 21.95 13.23 25.09
N CYS A 155 21.98 13.91 23.94
CA CYS A 155 22.43 13.26 22.70
C CYS A 155 23.89 12.86 22.84
N ASN A 156 24.17 11.55 22.92
CA ASN A 156 25.52 10.99 23.07
C ASN A 156 26.16 10.60 21.72
N ILE A 157 25.56 10.99 20.61
CA ILE A 157 26.08 10.70 19.26
C ILE A 157 27.21 11.67 18.96
N ASP A 158 28.40 11.14 18.72
CA ASP A 158 29.50 11.90 18.16
C ASP A 158 29.30 12.08 16.64
N ILE A 159 28.80 13.25 16.26
CA ILE A 159 28.50 13.63 14.87
C ILE A 159 29.77 13.63 13.98
N ASP A 160 30.95 13.90 14.55
CA ASP A 160 32.20 13.94 13.76
C ASP A 160 32.64 12.53 13.35
N SER A 161 32.39 11.56 14.22
CA SER A 161 32.73 10.15 13.99
C SER A 161 31.77 9.41 13.04
N LEU A 162 30.61 10.00 12.70
CA LEU A 162 29.62 9.30 11.88
C LEU A 162 30.19 8.95 10.50
N PRO A 163 30.04 7.68 10.06
CA PRO A 163 30.59 7.21 8.80
C PRO A 163 29.86 7.85 7.62
N VAL A 164 30.61 8.04 6.53
CA VAL A 164 30.07 8.43 5.23
C VAL A 164 30.73 7.55 4.18
N GLU A 165 30.04 6.47 3.85
CA GLU A 165 30.48 5.45 2.91
C GLU A 165 29.52 5.38 1.72
N LEU A 166 30.04 5.00 0.55
CA LEU A 166 29.17 4.66 -0.56
C LEU A 166 28.46 3.34 -0.25
N SER A 167 27.13 3.32 -0.39
CA SER A 167 26.37 2.09 -0.14
C SER A 167 26.77 1.01 -1.14
N LYS A 168 26.96 -0.22 -0.66
CA LYS A 168 27.10 -1.38 -1.53
C LYS A 168 25.85 -1.52 -2.41
N ASP A 169 26.06 -1.77 -3.69
CA ASP A 169 24.97 -2.11 -4.59
C ASP A 169 24.48 -3.53 -4.28
N ILE A 170 23.30 -3.62 -3.66
CA ILE A 170 22.61 -4.89 -3.35
C ILE A 170 21.54 -5.23 -4.38
N PHE A 171 21.28 -4.35 -5.35
CA PHE A 171 20.15 -4.48 -6.27
C PHE A 171 20.28 -5.69 -7.18
N SER A 172 21.50 -5.94 -7.68
CA SER A 172 21.77 -7.08 -8.56
C SER A 172 21.47 -8.41 -7.87
N GLU A 173 21.91 -8.58 -6.62
CA GLU A 173 21.65 -9.79 -5.83
C GLU A 173 20.15 -9.94 -5.49
N GLN A 174 19.46 -8.83 -5.18
CA GLN A 174 18.02 -8.84 -4.92
C GLN A 174 17.22 -9.29 -6.16
N ILE A 175 17.61 -8.82 -7.35
CA ILE A 175 16.97 -9.24 -8.61
C ILE A 175 17.16 -10.73 -8.85
N GLU A 176 18.35 -11.28 -8.57
CA GLU A 176 18.56 -12.73 -8.70
C GLU A 176 17.62 -13.53 -7.79
N VAL A 177 17.43 -13.09 -6.54
CA VAL A 177 16.46 -13.73 -5.63
C VAL A 177 15.04 -13.64 -6.19
N VAL A 178 14.61 -12.46 -6.66
CA VAL A 178 13.28 -12.27 -7.26
C VAL A 178 13.04 -13.20 -8.45
N LEU A 179 14.03 -13.34 -9.33
CA LEU A 179 13.96 -14.22 -10.51
C LEU A 179 13.96 -15.69 -10.12
N ASN A 180 14.83 -16.10 -9.20
CA ASN A 180 14.93 -17.49 -8.75
C ASN A 180 13.67 -17.94 -8.01
N GLU A 181 13.14 -17.07 -7.16
CA GLU A 181 11.92 -17.33 -6.41
C GLU A 181 10.66 -17.20 -7.28
N LYS A 182 10.72 -16.56 -8.45
CA LYS A 182 9.55 -16.36 -9.36
C LYS A 182 8.38 -15.71 -8.63
N VAL A 183 8.64 -14.60 -7.94
CA VAL A 183 7.59 -13.87 -7.21
C VAL A 183 6.48 -13.41 -8.17
N PRO A 184 5.21 -13.34 -7.75
CA PRO A 184 4.12 -13.00 -8.66
C PRO A 184 4.26 -11.60 -9.28
N VAL A 185 4.71 -10.63 -8.49
CA VAL A 185 4.85 -9.23 -8.89
C VAL A 185 6.18 -8.66 -8.40
N LEU A 186 6.94 -8.05 -9.29
CA LEU A 186 8.06 -7.18 -8.98
C LEU A 186 7.62 -5.73 -9.21
N SER A 187 7.59 -4.95 -8.13
CA SER A 187 7.45 -3.50 -8.21
C SER A 187 8.78 -2.81 -7.96
N PHE A 188 8.97 -1.62 -8.53
CA PHE A 188 10.18 -0.85 -8.31
C PHE A 188 9.93 0.65 -8.28
N THR A 189 10.85 1.36 -7.63
CA THR A 189 10.76 2.79 -7.38
C THR A 189 12.12 3.46 -7.65
N PHE A 190 12.11 4.74 -8.03
CA PHE A 190 13.28 5.59 -8.33
C PHE A 190 14.00 5.31 -9.64
N GLY A 191 13.38 4.56 -10.56
CA GLY A 191 13.98 4.32 -11.86
C GLY A 191 13.21 3.29 -12.67
N TYR A 192 13.96 2.61 -13.54
CA TYR A 192 13.47 1.59 -14.46
C TYR A 192 14.47 0.43 -14.53
N LEU A 193 13.97 -0.73 -14.98
CA LEU A 193 14.77 -1.95 -15.14
C LEU A 193 15.45 -1.95 -16.52
N SER A 194 16.57 -2.68 -16.64
CA SER A 194 17.19 -2.92 -17.94
C SER A 194 16.38 -3.92 -18.76
N ASP A 195 16.47 -3.82 -20.10
CA ASP A 195 15.79 -4.73 -21.03
C ASP A 195 16.01 -6.22 -20.73
N ASN A 196 17.22 -6.58 -20.27
CA ASN A 196 17.55 -7.95 -19.91
C ASN A 196 16.72 -8.43 -18.70
N ILE A 197 16.61 -7.60 -17.65
CA ILE A 197 15.82 -7.93 -16.47
C ILE A 197 14.33 -8.01 -16.84
N VAL A 198 13.83 -7.06 -17.63
CA VAL A 198 12.44 -7.04 -18.11
C VAL A 198 12.11 -8.32 -18.89
N LYS A 199 12.97 -8.72 -19.84
CA LYS A 199 12.80 -9.95 -20.62
C LYS A 199 12.76 -11.19 -19.74
N LYS A 200 13.69 -11.32 -18.77
CA LYS A 200 13.72 -12.44 -17.83
C LYS A 200 12.45 -12.50 -16.96
N CYS A 201 12.00 -11.37 -16.42
CA CYS A 201 10.76 -11.30 -15.65
C CYS A 201 9.55 -11.78 -16.47
N LYS A 202 9.42 -11.31 -17.73
CA LYS A 202 8.34 -11.72 -18.64
C LYS A 202 8.37 -13.21 -18.97
N GLN A 203 9.55 -13.77 -19.22
CA GLN A 203 9.73 -15.21 -19.46
C GLN A 203 9.31 -16.07 -18.27
N LEU A 204 9.50 -15.55 -17.04
CA LEU A 204 9.12 -16.22 -15.80
C LEU A 204 7.69 -15.91 -15.35
N GLY A 205 6.95 -15.08 -16.10
CA GLY A 205 5.58 -14.68 -15.76
C GLY A 205 5.47 -13.68 -14.60
N ILE A 206 6.58 -13.04 -14.22
CA ILE A 206 6.62 -12.01 -13.16
C ILE A 206 6.04 -10.71 -13.71
N ARG A 207 5.01 -10.17 -13.05
CA ARG A 207 4.41 -8.87 -13.43
C ARG A 207 5.24 -7.71 -12.93
N LEU A 208 5.38 -6.68 -13.78
CA LEU A 208 6.20 -5.51 -13.50
C LEU A 208 5.36 -4.27 -13.21
N ILE A 209 5.63 -3.61 -12.08
CA ILE A 209 4.98 -2.35 -11.67
C ILE A 209 6.03 -1.28 -11.37
N GLY A 210 6.12 -0.27 -12.24
CA GLY A 210 6.98 0.90 -12.00
C GLY A 210 6.24 2.05 -11.32
N THR A 211 6.92 2.82 -10.47
CA THR A 211 6.38 4.03 -9.84
C THR A 211 6.66 5.28 -10.69
N ALA A 212 5.64 6.07 -11.00
CA ALA A 212 5.74 7.35 -11.70
C ALA A 212 5.13 8.49 -10.88
N THR A 213 5.72 9.67 -11.00
CA THR A 213 5.27 10.92 -10.36
C THR A 213 4.80 11.99 -11.36
N THR A 214 5.04 11.75 -12.64
CA THR A 214 4.62 12.59 -13.77
C THR A 214 4.05 11.72 -14.89
N ALA A 215 3.23 12.31 -15.77
CA ALA A 215 2.74 11.59 -16.95
C ALA A 215 3.89 11.15 -17.88
N LYS A 216 4.98 11.94 -17.96
CA LYS A 216 6.18 11.58 -18.73
C LYS A 216 6.85 10.32 -18.21
N GLU A 217 7.01 10.19 -16.89
CA GLU A 217 7.53 8.98 -16.26
C GLU A 217 6.62 7.77 -16.49
N ALA A 218 5.30 7.97 -16.46
CA ALA A 218 4.34 6.89 -16.70
C ALA A 218 4.42 6.35 -18.13
N ILE A 219 4.48 7.23 -19.13
CA ILE A 219 4.64 6.87 -20.55
C ILE A 219 5.97 6.13 -20.73
N PHE A 220 7.05 6.67 -20.17
CA PHE A 220 8.37 6.05 -20.24
C PHE A 220 8.37 4.62 -19.66
N LEU A 221 7.81 4.42 -18.47
CA LEU A 221 7.75 3.09 -17.85
C LEU A 221 6.89 2.09 -18.63
N LYS A 222 5.80 2.55 -19.26
CA LYS A 222 4.99 1.74 -20.17
C LYS A 222 5.82 1.28 -21.37
N GLU A 223 6.60 2.19 -21.98
CA GLU A 223 7.49 1.88 -23.10
C GLU A 223 8.65 0.93 -22.70
N GLN A 224 9.15 1.05 -21.46
CA GLN A 224 10.11 0.11 -20.87
C GLN A 224 9.49 -1.27 -20.53
N GLY A 225 8.20 -1.45 -20.79
CA GLY A 225 7.55 -2.75 -20.75
C GLY A 225 7.00 -3.16 -19.39
N CYS A 226 6.69 -2.22 -18.50
CA CYS A 226 5.87 -2.49 -17.31
C CYS A 226 4.49 -3.05 -17.69
N ASP A 227 3.90 -3.86 -16.83
CA ASP A 227 2.54 -4.39 -17.01
C ASP A 227 1.48 -3.44 -16.40
N ALA A 228 1.85 -2.63 -15.40
CA ALA A 228 1.03 -1.58 -14.80
C ALA A 228 1.91 -0.44 -14.26
N ILE A 229 1.34 0.76 -14.13
CA ILE A 229 2.05 1.92 -13.56
C ILE A 229 1.40 2.37 -12.25
N CYS A 230 2.22 2.55 -11.20
CA CYS A 230 1.83 3.18 -9.96
C CYS A 230 2.05 4.70 -10.04
N LEU A 231 0.98 5.45 -10.21
CA LEU A 231 0.95 6.91 -10.20
C LEU A 231 0.93 7.42 -8.76
N GLN A 232 2.06 7.96 -8.30
CA GLN A 232 2.25 8.46 -6.95
C GLN A 232 2.01 9.97 -6.91
N GLY A 233 0.83 10.38 -6.47
CA GLY A 233 0.52 11.80 -6.24
C GLY A 233 1.34 12.40 -5.11
N SER A 234 1.43 13.73 -5.08
CA SER A 234 2.21 14.47 -4.08
C SER A 234 1.71 14.31 -2.65
N GLU A 235 0.49 13.83 -2.47
CA GLU A 235 -0.15 13.52 -1.18
C GLU A 235 0.46 12.29 -0.49
N ALA A 236 1.17 11.43 -1.24
CA ALA A 236 1.76 10.20 -0.74
C ALA A 236 2.81 10.44 0.35
N GLY A 237 2.81 9.58 1.37
CA GLY A 237 3.84 9.56 2.42
C GLY A 237 5.11 8.84 1.98
N GLY A 238 6.22 9.11 2.67
CA GLY A 238 7.52 8.54 2.33
C GLY A 238 8.13 9.16 1.07
N HIS A 239 9.11 8.48 0.47
CA HIS A 239 9.87 9.00 -0.67
C HIS A 239 9.02 9.25 -1.91
N ARG A 240 9.32 10.35 -2.62
CA ARG A 240 8.88 10.58 -3.99
C ARG A 240 9.60 9.63 -4.92
N GLY A 241 8.83 8.93 -5.75
CA GLY A 241 9.30 7.92 -6.69
C GLY A 241 9.99 8.45 -7.94
N SER A 242 10.13 9.77 -8.08
CA SER A 242 10.64 10.44 -9.27
C SER A 242 12.06 10.01 -9.63
N PHE A 243 12.31 9.93 -10.93
CA PHE A 243 13.55 9.44 -11.53
C PHE A 243 13.95 10.13 -12.85
N LEU A 244 13.03 10.81 -13.55
CA LEU A 244 13.38 11.64 -14.72
C LEU A 244 13.73 13.08 -14.33
N THR A 245 13.27 13.55 -13.17
CA THR A 245 13.64 14.84 -12.57
C THR A 245 14.66 14.60 -11.46
N ASN A 246 15.89 15.07 -11.61
CA ASN A 246 16.98 14.70 -10.68
C ASN A 246 17.66 15.84 -9.93
N ASP A 247 17.18 17.09 -10.01
CA ASP A 247 17.87 18.21 -9.34
C ASP A 247 17.02 18.94 -8.30
N ILE A 248 17.73 19.59 -7.37
CA ILE A 248 17.23 20.36 -6.23
C ILE A 248 16.17 21.39 -6.68
N GLU A 249 16.35 21.96 -7.86
CA GLU A 249 15.49 23.00 -8.45
C GLU A 249 14.18 22.44 -9.07
N THR A 250 14.10 21.13 -9.29
CA THR A 250 13.00 20.51 -10.05
C THR A 250 12.07 19.65 -9.19
N ILE A 251 12.25 19.63 -7.87
CA ILE A 251 11.41 18.87 -6.94
C ILE A 251 9.92 19.17 -7.14
N GLU A 252 9.57 20.43 -7.37
CA GLU A 252 8.21 20.90 -7.62
C GLU A 252 7.58 20.22 -8.83
N LEU A 253 8.35 19.99 -9.90
CA LEU A 253 7.89 19.33 -11.13
C LEU A 253 7.42 17.89 -10.87
N SER A 254 7.90 17.27 -9.79
CA SER A 254 7.50 15.93 -9.35
C SER A 254 6.43 15.93 -8.24
N THR A 255 5.77 17.07 -7.97
CA THR A 255 4.77 17.23 -6.91
C THR A 255 3.33 17.46 -7.40
N ILE A 256 2.99 16.87 -8.54
CA ILE A 256 1.63 16.86 -9.08
C ILE A 256 0.70 16.09 -8.12
N GLY A 257 -0.44 16.68 -7.77
CA GLY A 257 -1.49 16.03 -6.97
C GLY A 257 -2.10 14.83 -7.71
N LEU A 258 -2.55 13.81 -6.99
CA LEU A 258 -2.91 12.50 -7.55
C LEU A 258 -3.99 12.61 -8.63
N GLN A 259 -5.03 13.41 -8.40
CA GLN A 259 -6.11 13.59 -9.37
C GLN A 259 -5.60 14.18 -10.69
N SER A 260 -4.77 15.23 -10.61
CA SER A 260 -4.19 15.87 -11.80
C SER A 260 -3.20 14.94 -12.50
N LEU A 261 -2.39 14.20 -11.74
CA LEU A 261 -1.44 13.23 -12.29
C LEU A 261 -2.17 12.11 -13.06
N LEU A 262 -3.24 11.57 -12.48
CA LEU A 262 -4.07 10.55 -13.13
C LEU A 262 -4.71 11.12 -14.40
N SER A 263 -5.36 12.29 -14.32
CA SER A 263 -5.98 12.94 -15.47
C SER A 263 -4.99 13.20 -16.60
N GLN A 264 -3.82 13.79 -16.32
CA GLN A 264 -2.77 14.01 -17.32
C GLN A 264 -2.30 12.70 -17.95
N THR A 265 -2.12 11.65 -17.15
CA THR A 265 -1.66 10.35 -17.64
C THR A 265 -2.70 9.70 -18.57
N THR A 266 -3.99 9.78 -18.21
CA THR A 266 -5.07 9.19 -19.02
C THR A 266 -5.29 9.83 -20.39
N GLN A 267 -4.74 11.04 -20.63
CA GLN A 267 -4.72 11.65 -21.97
C GLN A 267 -3.80 10.91 -22.94
N PHE A 268 -2.78 10.22 -22.43
CA PHE A 268 -1.75 9.55 -23.24
C PHE A 268 -1.74 8.02 -23.06
N ILE A 269 -2.30 7.52 -21.97
CA ILE A 269 -2.45 6.10 -21.67
C ILE A 269 -3.94 5.80 -21.51
N ASP A 270 -4.51 5.05 -22.45
CA ASP A 270 -5.90 4.61 -22.37
C ASP A 270 -6.13 3.72 -21.12
N PRO A 271 -6.92 4.19 -20.13
CA PRO A 271 -7.16 3.46 -18.89
C PRO A 271 -8.08 2.24 -19.07
N THR A 272 -8.70 2.07 -20.25
CA THR A 272 -9.54 0.90 -20.56
C THR A 272 -8.75 -0.29 -21.09
N SER A 273 -7.50 -0.06 -21.51
CA SER A 273 -6.61 -1.11 -22.03
C SER A 273 -5.32 -1.28 -21.21
N TYR A 274 -4.94 -0.30 -20.38
CA TYR A 274 -3.69 -0.35 -19.63
C TYR A 274 -3.90 -0.04 -18.13
N PRO A 275 -3.48 -0.92 -17.19
CA PRO A 275 -3.75 -0.72 -15.77
C PRO A 275 -2.93 0.43 -15.14
N LEU A 276 -3.64 1.39 -14.53
CA LEU A 276 -3.05 2.45 -13.71
C LEU A 276 -3.42 2.25 -12.23
N ILE A 277 -2.45 2.41 -11.34
CA ILE A 277 -2.63 2.30 -9.89
C ILE A 277 -2.48 3.70 -9.29
N ALA A 278 -3.49 4.17 -8.56
CA ALA A 278 -3.47 5.48 -7.91
C ALA A 278 -2.89 5.37 -6.49
N ALA A 279 -1.88 6.17 -6.15
CA ALA A 279 -1.22 6.14 -4.85
C ALA A 279 -1.04 7.53 -4.25
N GLY A 280 -1.49 7.71 -3.01
CA GLY A 280 -1.36 8.97 -2.25
C GLY A 280 -2.69 9.49 -1.72
N GLY A 281 -2.77 9.81 -0.42
CA GLY A 281 -3.97 10.39 0.20
C GLY A 281 -5.20 9.48 0.34
N ILE A 282 -5.21 8.29 -0.27
CA ILE A 282 -6.31 7.33 -0.25
C ILE A 282 -6.31 6.55 1.07
N MET A 283 -7.40 6.66 1.83
CA MET A 283 -7.50 6.11 3.19
C MET A 283 -8.77 5.28 3.43
N ASP A 284 -9.75 5.34 2.54
CA ASP A 284 -11.09 4.78 2.74
C ASP A 284 -11.73 4.34 1.41
N GLY A 285 -12.93 3.78 1.47
CA GLY A 285 -13.66 3.32 0.29
C GLY A 285 -14.12 4.43 -0.65
N LEU A 286 -14.38 5.64 -0.14
CA LEU A 286 -14.68 6.79 -0.99
C LEU A 286 -13.46 7.18 -1.83
N GLY A 287 -12.26 7.19 -1.24
CA GLY A 287 -11.02 7.38 -1.97
C GLY A 287 -10.82 6.31 -3.06
N LEU A 288 -11.10 5.03 -2.75
CA LEU A 288 -11.08 3.96 -3.74
C LEU A 288 -12.08 4.22 -4.88
N ALA A 289 -13.35 4.46 -4.57
CA ALA A 289 -14.40 4.73 -5.54
C ALA A 289 -14.03 5.89 -6.47
N ASN A 290 -13.58 7.01 -5.91
CA ASN A 290 -13.18 8.20 -6.67
C ASN A 290 -12.05 7.90 -7.66
N MET A 291 -11.05 7.13 -7.26
CA MET A 291 -9.94 6.77 -8.14
C MET A 291 -10.37 5.83 -9.25
N LEU A 292 -11.22 4.84 -8.96
CA LEU A 292 -11.76 3.94 -9.97
C LEU A 292 -12.59 4.70 -11.02
N THR A 293 -13.46 5.61 -10.59
CA THR A 293 -14.26 6.45 -11.52
C THR A 293 -13.39 7.43 -12.30
N SER A 294 -12.20 7.77 -11.79
CA SER A 294 -11.24 8.66 -12.45
C SER A 294 -10.29 7.93 -13.43
N GLY A 295 -10.47 6.62 -13.64
CA GLY A 295 -9.68 5.83 -14.60
C GLY A 295 -8.54 5.01 -13.97
N ALA A 296 -8.41 4.97 -12.65
CA ALA A 296 -7.51 4.02 -12.00
C ALA A 296 -8.11 2.60 -12.05
N SER A 297 -7.27 1.59 -12.19
CA SER A 297 -7.64 0.18 -12.07
C SER A 297 -7.44 -0.36 -10.65
N ALA A 298 -6.69 0.33 -9.80
CA ALA A 298 -6.59 0.06 -8.37
C ALA A 298 -6.02 1.24 -7.59
N VAL A 299 -6.00 1.09 -6.27
CA VAL A 299 -5.33 2.01 -5.36
C VAL A 299 -4.20 1.32 -4.61
N GLN A 300 -3.14 2.07 -4.34
CA GLN A 300 -2.07 1.66 -3.44
C GLN A 300 -2.09 2.55 -2.19
N MET A 301 -2.25 1.92 -1.03
CA MET A 301 -2.43 2.59 0.26
C MET A 301 -1.25 2.26 1.18
N GLY A 302 -0.53 3.28 1.64
CA GLY A 302 0.58 3.14 2.59
C GLY A 302 0.14 3.54 4.00
N THR A 303 0.02 4.85 4.22
CA THR A 303 -0.33 5.45 5.52
C THR A 303 -1.48 4.74 6.25
N ARG A 304 -2.53 4.33 5.53
CA ARG A 304 -3.68 3.61 6.11
C ARG A 304 -3.29 2.32 6.84
N PHE A 305 -2.26 1.62 6.38
CA PHE A 305 -1.76 0.37 6.97
C PHE A 305 -0.64 0.57 8.01
N LEU A 306 -0.22 1.81 8.32
CA LEU A 306 0.80 2.06 9.35
C LEU A 306 0.31 1.68 10.76
N THR A 307 -0.97 1.84 11.03
CA THR A 307 -1.55 1.59 12.37
C THR A 307 -2.31 0.27 12.46
N CYS A 308 -2.07 -0.65 11.52
CA CYS A 308 -2.72 -1.95 11.55
C CYS A 308 -2.04 -2.92 12.52
N HIS A 309 -2.78 -3.88 13.09
CA HIS A 309 -2.29 -4.78 14.14
C HIS A 309 -0.96 -5.49 13.77
N GLU A 310 -0.77 -5.77 12.48
CA GLU A 310 0.37 -6.45 11.92
C GLU A 310 1.63 -5.58 11.88
N SER A 311 1.52 -4.29 11.56
CA SER A 311 2.66 -3.35 11.46
C SER A 311 2.87 -2.48 12.72
N ILE A 312 1.86 -2.38 13.57
CA ILE A 312 1.81 -1.40 14.68
C ILE A 312 2.95 -1.54 15.68
N LYS A 313 3.56 -2.73 15.80
CA LYS A 313 4.71 -3.00 16.67
C LYS A 313 6.01 -2.42 16.12
N LEU A 314 6.13 -2.26 14.80
CA LEU A 314 7.28 -1.64 14.15
C LEU A 314 7.16 -0.12 14.07
N VAL A 315 5.94 0.41 14.16
CA VAL A 315 5.72 1.87 14.18
C VAL A 315 6.03 2.41 15.58
N PRO A 316 6.98 3.35 15.72
CA PRO A 316 7.32 3.92 17.02
C PRO A 316 6.10 4.49 17.74
N GLU A 317 6.05 4.31 19.06
CA GLU A 317 4.88 4.68 19.89
C GLU A 317 4.44 6.14 19.67
N VAL A 318 5.39 7.07 19.65
CA VAL A 318 5.15 8.51 19.41
C VAL A 318 4.56 8.75 18.02
N HIS A 319 5.09 8.08 16.99
CA HIS A 319 4.58 8.19 15.63
C HIS A 319 3.16 7.64 15.54
N ARG A 320 2.92 6.45 16.09
CA ARG A 320 1.60 5.81 16.15
C ARG A 320 0.57 6.70 16.84
N LYS A 321 0.94 7.36 17.94
CA LYS A 321 0.07 8.28 18.68
C LYS A 321 -0.37 9.45 17.79
N LEU A 322 0.58 10.08 17.09
CA LEU A 322 0.27 11.17 16.16
C LEU A 322 -0.70 10.73 15.05
N LEU A 323 -0.50 9.54 14.49
CA LEU A 323 -1.36 9.00 13.43
C LEU A 323 -2.80 8.77 13.91
N LEU A 324 -2.98 8.23 15.13
CA LEU A 324 -4.30 7.86 15.66
C LEU A 324 -5.06 9.02 16.29
N GLU A 325 -4.38 9.97 16.94
CA GLU A 325 -5.07 11.04 17.68
C GLU A 325 -5.62 12.15 16.77
N ALA A 326 -4.99 12.38 15.61
CA ALA A 326 -5.42 13.43 14.68
C ALA A 326 -6.83 13.21 14.10
N LYS A 327 -7.35 11.97 14.15
CA LYS A 327 -8.73 11.66 13.70
C LYS A 327 -9.81 12.36 14.53
N ASN A 328 -9.58 12.47 15.83
CA ASN A 328 -10.61 12.89 16.79
C ASN A 328 -10.41 14.33 17.30
N ASP A 329 -9.30 14.98 16.94
CA ASP A 329 -8.98 16.34 17.38
C ASP A 329 -8.17 17.06 16.30
N ILE A 330 -8.79 18.02 15.62
CA ILE A 330 -8.17 18.79 14.56
C ILE A 330 -6.94 19.57 15.03
N ASN A 331 -6.88 19.94 16.32
CA ASN A 331 -5.73 20.66 16.88
C ASN A 331 -4.49 19.76 17.03
N LYS A 332 -4.68 18.43 16.96
CA LYS A 332 -3.59 17.45 16.95
C LYS A 332 -3.09 17.12 15.55
N LEU A 333 -3.77 17.59 14.50
CA LEU A 333 -3.31 17.43 13.13
C LEU A 333 -2.11 18.35 12.88
N ARG A 334 -0.92 17.74 12.83
CA ARG A 334 0.30 18.40 12.35
C ARG A 334 0.37 18.35 10.83
N PRO A 335 0.86 19.40 10.16
CA PRO A 335 1.03 19.38 8.71
C PRO A 335 2.06 18.32 8.31
N THR A 336 1.89 17.78 7.12
CA THR A 336 2.95 16.99 6.46
C THR A 336 3.71 17.83 5.46
N VAL A 337 4.94 17.43 5.22
CA VAL A 337 6.01 18.27 4.73
C VAL A 337 6.85 17.43 3.79
N LEU A 338 7.06 17.92 2.56
CA LEU A 338 8.04 17.33 1.66
C LEU A 338 9.42 17.86 2.06
N THR A 339 10.37 16.95 2.28
CA THR A 339 11.71 17.31 2.74
C THR A 339 12.76 16.35 2.20
N ARG A 340 13.99 16.84 2.07
CA ARG A 340 15.19 16.03 1.82
C ARG A 340 16.03 15.84 3.09
N ALA A 341 15.66 16.48 4.20
CA ALA A 341 16.48 16.61 5.41
C ALA A 341 16.97 15.26 5.96
N TYR A 342 16.13 14.23 5.93
CA TYR A 342 16.46 12.95 6.51
C TYR A 342 17.35 12.08 5.65
N THR A 343 17.14 12.09 4.34
CA THR A 343 17.74 11.07 3.46
C THR A 343 18.46 11.62 2.26
N GLY A 344 18.30 12.90 1.92
CA GLY A 344 18.86 13.53 0.73
C GLY A 344 17.96 13.44 -0.50
N LYS A 345 16.91 12.60 -0.44
CA LYS A 345 15.87 12.44 -1.47
C LYS A 345 14.53 12.95 -0.94
N PRO A 346 13.70 13.60 -1.78
CA PRO A 346 12.39 14.09 -1.36
C PRO A 346 11.52 13.00 -0.75
N ALA A 347 11.01 13.25 0.46
CA ALA A 347 10.09 12.36 1.14
C ALA A 347 9.11 13.15 2.01
N ARG A 348 7.87 12.67 2.12
CA ARG A 348 6.80 13.31 2.90
C ARG A 348 6.64 12.66 4.26
N GLY A 349 6.69 13.48 5.29
CA GLY A 349 6.40 13.09 6.68
C GLY A 349 5.73 14.22 7.46
N ILE A 350 5.31 13.91 8.68
CA ILE A 350 4.83 14.90 9.65
C ILE A 350 5.98 15.87 9.95
N GLN A 351 5.66 17.17 10.02
CA GLN A 351 6.62 18.23 10.32
C GLN A 351 7.31 18.01 11.68
N THR A 352 8.63 18.24 11.70
CA THR A 352 9.49 18.21 12.88
C THR A 352 10.53 19.33 12.82
N ALA A 353 11.27 19.55 13.92
CA ALA A 353 12.34 20.54 13.96
C ALA A 353 13.45 20.24 12.93
N ILE A 354 13.80 18.97 12.68
CA ILE A 354 14.74 18.61 11.61
C ILE A 354 14.22 19.13 10.25
N THR A 355 12.94 18.91 9.96
CA THR A 355 12.39 19.34 8.67
C THR A 355 12.37 20.85 8.51
N ASP A 356 12.10 21.59 9.59
CA ASP A 356 12.04 23.06 9.57
C ASP A 356 13.43 23.68 9.44
N PHE A 357 14.40 23.13 10.16
CA PHE A 357 15.78 23.60 10.13
C PHE A 357 16.40 23.54 8.73
N PHE A 358 16.11 22.46 7.98
CA PHE A 358 16.59 22.30 6.61
C PHE A 358 15.65 22.91 5.56
N ARG A 359 14.44 23.34 5.93
CA ARG A 359 13.50 24.04 5.05
C ARG A 359 13.77 25.55 4.99
N ALA A 360 14.25 26.14 6.08
CA ALA A 360 14.43 27.59 6.21
C ALA A 360 15.57 28.10 5.30
N SER A 361 15.28 28.28 4.01
CA SER A 361 16.15 28.93 3.02
C SER A 361 15.50 30.21 2.53
N GLU A 362 15.42 31.22 3.39
CA GLU A 362 15.27 32.60 2.90
C GLU A 362 16.56 33.41 3.08
N ASN A 363 17.55 32.97 3.90
CA ASN A 363 18.77 33.76 4.09
C ASN A 363 20.08 33.00 4.46
N LYS A 364 20.13 31.67 4.43
CA LYS A 364 21.39 30.89 4.58
C LYS A 364 21.32 29.59 3.76
N GLU A 365 22.28 29.35 2.87
CA GLU A 365 22.37 28.10 2.10
C GLU A 365 22.60 26.90 3.03
N LYS A 366 21.53 26.19 3.39
CA LYS A 366 21.63 24.93 4.12
C LYS A 366 22.04 23.82 3.15
N VAL A 367 23.12 23.12 3.45
CA VAL A 367 23.63 22.01 2.63
C VAL A 367 22.84 20.75 2.95
N ILE A 368 22.30 20.08 1.93
CA ILE A 368 21.69 18.75 2.03
C ILE A 368 22.40 17.81 1.06
N LEU A 369 23.02 16.76 1.60
CA LEU A 369 23.76 15.77 0.81
C LEU A 369 22.81 14.92 -0.07
N PRO A 370 23.35 14.26 -1.11
CA PRO A 370 22.60 13.32 -1.92
C PRO A 370 21.99 12.15 -1.12
N TRP A 371 21.11 11.42 -1.80
CA TRP A 371 20.47 10.24 -1.23
C TRP A 371 21.50 9.22 -0.71
N GLN A 372 21.13 8.45 0.32
CA GLN A 372 21.96 7.47 1.05
C GLN A 372 23.09 8.07 1.90
N ILE A 373 23.68 9.19 1.49
CA ILE A 373 24.80 9.84 2.19
C ILE A 373 24.28 10.76 3.29
N GLN A 374 23.29 11.60 2.99
CA GLN A 374 22.56 12.35 4.02
C GLN A 374 21.98 11.42 5.09
N SER A 375 21.54 10.22 4.69
CA SER A 375 20.95 9.24 5.61
C SER A 375 21.95 8.77 6.67
N GLN A 376 23.23 8.64 6.33
CA GLN A 376 24.24 8.14 7.27
C GLN A 376 24.54 9.14 8.39
N LEU A 377 24.43 10.44 8.11
CA LEU A 377 24.60 11.49 9.11
C LEU A 377 23.35 11.74 9.95
N VAL A 378 22.14 11.55 9.39
CA VAL A 378 20.88 11.96 10.04
C VAL A 378 20.12 10.81 10.69
N LEU A 379 20.14 9.60 10.12
CA LEU A 379 19.36 8.48 10.65
C LEU A 379 19.84 7.95 12.02
N PRO A 380 21.14 7.96 12.37
CA PRO A 380 21.57 7.63 13.73
C PRO A 380 20.93 8.53 14.78
N LEU A 381 20.83 9.83 14.49
CA LEU A 381 20.12 10.80 15.33
C LEU A 381 18.62 10.49 15.40
N CYS A 382 17.98 10.16 14.28
CA CYS A 382 16.57 9.76 14.26
C CYS A 382 16.30 8.50 15.08
N LYS A 383 17.24 7.54 15.09
CA LYS A 383 17.16 6.32 15.90
C LYS A 383 17.22 6.65 17.39
N PHE A 384 18.22 7.43 17.81
CA PHE A 384 18.31 7.92 19.19
C PHE A 384 17.04 8.68 19.61
N ALA A 385 16.54 9.56 18.75
CA ALA A 385 15.32 10.31 19.01
C ALA A 385 14.09 9.42 19.16
N THR A 386 14.02 8.32 18.40
CA THR A 386 12.95 7.33 18.53
C THR A 386 13.03 6.62 19.88
N GLU A 387 14.21 6.16 20.28
CA GLU A 387 14.46 5.45 21.55
C GLU A 387 14.20 6.34 22.77
N THR A 388 14.50 7.63 22.65
CA THR A 388 14.30 8.64 23.71
C THR A 388 12.99 9.42 23.59
N LYS A 389 12.11 9.05 22.65
CA LYS A 389 10.79 9.65 22.41
C LYS A 389 10.82 11.16 22.08
N GLN A 390 11.90 11.62 21.45
CA GLN A 390 12.13 13.02 21.06
C GLN A 390 11.54 13.31 19.67
N VAL A 391 10.23 13.58 19.64
CA VAL A 391 9.42 13.70 18.41
C VAL A 391 10.02 14.63 17.33
N ASP A 392 10.63 15.73 17.75
CA ASP A 392 11.16 16.77 16.84
C ASP A 392 12.40 16.33 16.04
N PHE A 393 12.95 15.17 16.39
CA PHE A 393 14.10 14.56 15.73
C PHE A 393 13.78 13.18 15.12
N MET A 394 12.51 12.77 15.12
CA MET A 394 12.08 11.48 14.56
C MET A 394 11.77 11.59 13.05
N GLN A 395 11.94 10.47 12.34
CA GLN A 395 11.45 10.31 10.98
C GLN A 395 10.00 9.81 10.98
N LEU A 396 9.04 10.70 10.70
CA LEU A 396 7.60 10.45 10.84
C LEU A 396 6.91 10.38 9.47
N TRP A 397 7.18 9.35 8.66
CA TRP A 397 6.59 9.22 7.33
C TRP A 397 5.07 9.06 7.38
N ALA A 398 4.36 9.95 6.69
CA ALA A 398 2.92 9.95 6.60
C ALA A 398 2.46 10.75 5.37
N GLY A 399 1.42 10.26 4.69
CA GLY A 399 0.75 11.02 3.64
C GLY A 399 -0.11 12.15 4.21
N GLN A 400 -0.60 13.06 3.35
CA GLN A 400 -1.35 14.23 3.79
C GLN A 400 -2.66 13.91 4.53
N ASN A 401 -3.24 12.74 4.29
CA ASN A 401 -4.52 12.32 4.87
C ASN A 401 -4.37 11.35 6.07
N TYR A 402 -3.24 11.42 6.81
CA TYR A 402 -2.93 10.45 7.86
C TYR A 402 -3.90 10.47 9.04
N ALA A 403 -4.64 11.55 9.27
CA ALA A 403 -5.65 11.64 10.33
C ALA A 403 -6.83 10.66 10.14
N ARG A 404 -6.84 9.87 9.06
CA ARG A 404 -7.79 8.78 8.84
C ARG A 404 -7.21 7.41 9.21
N CYS A 405 -6.06 7.36 9.87
CA CYS A 405 -5.51 6.15 10.47
C CYS A 405 -6.39 5.67 11.63
N GLU A 406 -6.52 4.35 11.73
CA GLU A 406 -7.30 3.67 12.77
C GLU A 406 -6.53 2.44 13.25
N ASN A 407 -6.77 2.03 14.49
CA ASN A 407 -6.20 0.80 15.03
C ASN A 407 -7.11 -0.38 14.67
N GLN A 408 -6.77 -1.11 13.61
CA GLN A 408 -7.56 -2.20 13.04
C GLN A 408 -6.64 -3.28 12.45
N SER A 409 -7.14 -4.49 12.22
CA SER A 409 -6.38 -5.48 11.42
C SER A 409 -6.32 -5.09 9.95
N ALA A 410 -5.31 -5.55 9.23
CA ALA A 410 -5.22 -5.36 7.79
C ALA A 410 -6.45 -5.92 7.04
N VAL A 411 -6.97 -7.07 7.48
CA VAL A 411 -8.20 -7.66 6.93
C VAL A 411 -9.40 -6.75 7.12
N ALA A 412 -9.57 -6.16 8.31
CA ALA A 412 -10.65 -5.24 8.61
C ALA A 412 -10.57 -3.97 7.74
N ILE A 413 -9.36 -3.44 7.51
CA ILE A 413 -9.14 -2.30 6.61
C ILE A 413 -9.60 -2.64 5.19
N VAL A 414 -9.17 -3.78 4.63
CA VAL A 414 -9.56 -4.19 3.27
C VAL A 414 -11.07 -4.32 3.15
N ASN A 415 -11.71 -5.02 4.09
CA ASN A 415 -13.17 -5.21 4.09
C ASN A 415 -13.91 -3.88 4.19
N GLN A 416 -13.50 -3.00 5.10
CA GLN A 416 -14.13 -1.70 5.30
C GLN A 416 -14.01 -0.81 4.05
N VAL A 417 -12.83 -0.76 3.43
CA VAL A 417 -12.61 0.01 2.19
C VAL A 417 -13.51 -0.51 1.07
N ILE A 418 -13.65 -1.82 0.93
CA ILE A 418 -14.49 -2.42 -0.11
C ILE A 418 -15.98 -2.19 0.15
N GLU A 419 -16.45 -2.34 1.39
CA GLU A 419 -17.84 -2.05 1.77
C GLU A 419 -18.19 -0.60 1.45
N GLN A 420 -17.39 0.35 1.95
CA GLN A 420 -17.58 1.78 1.68
C GLN A 420 -17.52 2.12 0.19
N ALA A 421 -16.65 1.45 -0.57
CA ALA A 421 -16.55 1.68 -2.02
C ALA A 421 -17.77 1.14 -2.77
N ARG A 422 -18.36 0.01 -2.35
CA ARG A 422 -19.62 -0.49 -2.93
C ARG A 422 -20.75 0.50 -2.71
N ASP A 423 -20.88 1.00 -1.47
CA ASP A 423 -21.91 1.97 -1.13
C ASP A 423 -21.77 3.26 -1.96
N ALA A 424 -20.53 3.76 -2.11
CA ALA A 424 -20.24 4.97 -2.89
C ALA A 424 -20.51 4.80 -4.40
N LEU A 425 -20.22 3.61 -4.94
CA LEU A 425 -20.44 3.30 -6.35
C LEU A 425 -21.87 2.81 -6.65
N LYS A 426 -22.70 2.64 -5.61
CA LYS A 426 -24.06 2.09 -5.68
C LYS A 426 -24.11 0.68 -6.30
N TYR A 427 -23.13 -0.16 -5.96
CA TYR A 427 -23.08 -1.56 -6.38
C TYR A 427 -23.91 -2.49 -5.52
#